data_AF-A0AAE5CPW8-F1
#
_entry.id   AF-A0AAE5CPW8-F1
#
_cell.length_a   1.000
_cell.length_b   1.000
_cell.length_c   1.000
_cell.angle_alpha   90.00
_cell.angle_beta   90.00
_cell.angle_gamma   90.00
#
_symmetry.space_group_name_H-M   'P 1'
#
loop_
_entity.id
_entity.type
_entity.pdbx_description
1 polymer ?
#
loop_
_entity_poly.entity_id
_entity_poly.type
_entity_poly.pdbx_seq_one_letter_code
_entity_poly.pdbx_strand_id
1 'polypeptide(L)'
;MPVPSGRPRVREFGLEIGFMSPGPKNSILDVPGVAVGHTTLIEGDGKLVVGKGPVRTGVTAILPHGGNLFREKVRGAIHVINGFGKATGIAQVQELGVIETPIVLTNTLSVGTAWDALCEYMLLKNEEIGT
;
A
#
# COMPACT_ATOMS: atom_id res chain seq x y z
N MET A 1 4.62 33.05 11.32
CA MET A 1 4.59 32.04 10.24
C MET A 1 3.14 31.92 9.79
N PRO A 2 2.79 32.13 8.51
CA PRO A 2 1.44 31.88 8.05
C PRO A 2 1.09 30.40 8.32
N VAL A 3 -0.09 30.15 8.89
CA VAL A 3 -0.60 28.80 9.12
C VAL A 3 -0.90 28.20 7.74
N PRO A 4 -0.30 27.06 7.37
CA PRO A 4 -0.58 26.46 6.07
C PRO A 4 -2.06 26.04 5.99
N SER A 5 -2.73 26.36 4.88
CA SER A 5 -4.11 25.94 4.64
C SER A 5 -4.17 24.44 4.33
N GLY A 6 -5.04 23.69 5.01
CA GLY A 6 -5.19 22.23 4.81
C GLY A 6 -4.48 21.42 5.90
N ARG A 7 -4.08 20.17 5.58
CA ARG A 7 -3.30 19.32 6.50
C ARG A 7 -1.80 19.51 6.22
N PRO A 8 -1.07 20.33 7.01
CA PRO A 8 0.32 20.66 6.74
C PRO A 8 1.24 19.43 6.84
N ARG A 9 2.31 19.44 6.05
CA ARG A 9 3.42 18.48 6.12
C ARG A 9 4.60 19.05 6.91
N VAL A 10 5.52 18.18 7.33
CA VAL A 10 6.63 18.51 8.22
C VAL A 10 7.47 19.74 7.78
N ARG A 11 7.75 19.86 6.48
CA ARG A 11 8.53 20.98 5.93
C ARG A 11 7.81 22.32 5.96
N GLU A 12 6.47 22.34 5.99
CA GLU A 12 5.69 23.58 6.12
C GLU A 12 5.82 24.19 7.53
N PHE A 13 6.30 23.39 8.50
CA PHE A 13 6.70 23.87 9.82
C PHE A 13 8.19 24.28 9.90
N GLY A 14 8.91 24.30 8.77
CA GLY A 14 10.35 24.61 8.73
C GLY A 14 11.25 23.47 9.21
N LEU A 15 10.71 22.26 9.38
CA LEU A 15 11.47 21.08 9.81
C LEU A 15 12.00 20.32 8.60
N GLU A 16 13.32 20.31 8.43
CA GLU A 16 14.02 19.57 7.39
C GLU A 16 14.63 18.29 7.96
N ILE A 17 14.32 17.14 7.34
CA ILE A 17 14.83 15.84 7.74
C ILE A 17 15.74 15.32 6.63
N GLY A 18 16.99 14.97 6.98
CA GLY A 18 18.02 14.52 6.05
C GLY A 18 18.65 15.67 5.25
N PHE A 19 19.55 15.30 4.32
CA PHE A 19 20.37 16.27 3.57
C PHE A 19 19.96 16.43 2.10
N MET A 20 19.08 15.58 1.59
CA MET A 20 18.64 15.60 0.18
C MET A 20 17.35 16.42 0.01
N SER A 21 17.22 17.07 -1.15
CA SER A 21 15.98 17.73 -1.56
C SER A 21 14.93 16.69 -1.98
N PRO A 22 13.65 16.83 -1.59
CA PRO A 22 12.60 15.92 -2.02
C PRO A 22 12.25 16.15 -3.50
N GLY A 23 11.54 15.19 -4.10
CA GLY A 23 10.88 15.40 -5.39
C GLY A 23 9.75 16.44 -5.32
N PRO A 24 9.20 16.87 -6.46
CA PRO A 24 8.21 17.95 -6.53
C PRO A 24 6.96 17.70 -5.69
N LYS A 25 6.47 16.46 -5.63
CA LYS A 25 5.32 16.10 -4.80
C LYS A 25 5.72 15.76 -3.38
N ASN A 26 7.00 15.54 -3.09
CA ASN A 26 7.51 15.01 -1.82
C ASN A 26 6.70 13.77 -1.39
N SER A 27 6.60 12.80 -2.32
CA SER A 27 5.78 11.59 -2.21
C SER A 27 6.38 10.46 -3.03
N ILE A 28 5.98 9.21 -2.75
CA ILE A 28 6.35 8.04 -3.58
C ILE A 28 5.90 8.21 -5.04
N LEU A 29 4.88 9.04 -5.29
CA LEU A 29 4.38 9.39 -6.62
C LEU A 29 5.34 10.28 -7.45
N ASP A 30 6.49 10.66 -6.90
CA ASP A 30 7.59 11.26 -7.65
C ASP A 30 8.40 10.22 -8.44
N VAL A 31 8.24 8.91 -8.13
CA VAL A 31 8.80 7.82 -8.94
C VAL A 31 7.91 7.61 -10.16
N PRO A 32 8.42 7.76 -11.40
CA PRO A 32 7.59 7.63 -12.61
C PRO A 32 6.89 6.27 -12.72
N GLY A 33 5.62 6.29 -13.11
CA GLY A 33 4.79 5.09 -13.26
C GLY A 33 4.11 4.61 -11.97
N VAL A 34 4.67 4.91 -10.79
CA VAL A 34 4.08 4.51 -9.51
C VAL A 34 2.74 5.21 -9.30
N ALA A 35 1.74 4.43 -8.91
CA ALA A 35 0.42 4.94 -8.54
C ALA A 35 -0.01 4.41 -7.16
N VAL A 36 -0.83 5.20 -6.45
CA VAL A 36 -1.35 4.85 -5.14
C VAL A 36 -2.85 5.12 -5.12
N GLY A 37 -3.64 4.16 -4.62
CA GLY A 37 -5.08 4.27 -4.40
C GLY A 37 -5.44 3.95 -2.96
N HIS A 38 -6.49 4.60 -2.45
CA HIS A 38 -6.97 4.38 -1.08
C HIS A 38 -8.49 4.20 -1.06
N THR A 39 -8.94 3.31 -0.18
CA THR A 39 -10.33 3.24 0.27
C THR A 39 -10.34 3.44 1.78
N THR A 40 -11.09 4.43 2.25
CA THR A 40 -11.21 4.76 3.68
C THR A 40 -12.64 4.49 4.14
N LEU A 41 -12.79 3.62 5.15
CA LEU A 41 -14.07 3.25 5.74
C LEU A 41 -14.20 3.85 7.12
N ILE A 42 -15.10 4.82 7.25
CA ILE A 42 -15.41 5.54 8.50
C ILE A 42 -16.93 5.51 8.66
N GLU A 43 -17.41 4.70 9.60
CA GLU A 43 -18.85 4.52 9.84
C GLU A 43 -19.17 4.28 11.32
N GLY A 44 -20.29 4.84 11.79
CA GLY A 44 -20.77 4.71 13.17
C GLY A 44 -19.92 5.46 14.20
N ASP A 45 -20.49 5.61 15.40
CA ASP A 45 -19.89 6.33 16.53
C ASP A 45 -20.26 5.66 17.87
N GLY A 46 -19.63 6.07 18.96
CA GLY A 46 -19.92 5.59 20.31
C GLY A 46 -19.13 4.35 20.74
N LYS A 47 -19.71 3.53 21.63
CA LYS A 47 -19.03 2.37 22.22
C LYS A 47 -18.81 1.27 21.17
N LEU A 48 -17.66 0.61 21.25
CA LEU A 48 -17.33 -0.54 20.42
C LEU A 48 -18.35 -1.67 20.60
N VAL A 49 -18.86 -2.16 19.47
CA VAL A 49 -19.60 -3.41 19.34
C VAL A 49 -18.89 -4.27 18.32
N VAL A 50 -18.33 -5.39 18.77
CA VAL A 50 -17.56 -6.33 17.93
C VAL A 50 -18.41 -6.80 16.74
N GLY A 51 -17.81 -6.75 15.55
CA GLY A 51 -18.48 -7.11 14.30
C GLY A 51 -19.43 -6.04 13.73
N LYS A 52 -19.58 -4.88 14.39
CA LYS A 52 -20.45 -3.79 13.91
C LYS A 52 -19.72 -2.45 13.77
N GLY A 53 -18.94 -2.05 14.77
CA GLY A 53 -18.23 -0.77 14.72
C GLY A 53 -18.06 -0.10 16.09
N PRO A 54 -17.63 1.17 16.12
CA PRO A 54 -17.41 2.04 14.97
C PRO A 54 -16.32 1.51 14.02
N VAL A 55 -16.56 1.61 12.71
CA VAL A 55 -15.63 1.17 11.66
C VAL A 55 -14.65 2.30 11.39
N ARG A 56 -13.35 2.03 11.55
CA ARG A 56 -12.25 2.94 11.22
C ARG A 56 -11.12 2.13 10.60
N THR A 57 -11.27 1.78 9.32
CA THR A 57 -10.33 0.91 8.59
C THR A 57 -10.20 1.38 7.15
N GLY A 58 -9.40 0.70 6.35
CA GLY A 58 -9.27 0.98 4.93
C GLY A 58 -8.29 0.03 4.26
N VAL A 59 -8.10 0.27 2.97
CA VAL A 59 -7.12 -0.42 2.14
C VAL A 59 -6.34 0.63 1.36
N THR A 60 -5.03 0.40 1.20
CA THR A 60 -4.17 1.16 0.30
C THR A 60 -3.54 0.19 -0.69
N ALA A 61 -3.64 0.50 -1.98
CA ALA A 61 -2.97 -0.24 -3.03
C ALA A 61 -1.87 0.63 -3.65
N ILE A 62 -0.70 0.03 -3.88
CA ILE A 62 0.44 0.66 -4.54
C ILE A 62 0.72 -0.15 -5.79
N LEU A 63 0.65 0.49 -6.95
CA LEU A 63 1.03 -0.10 -8.23
C LEU A 63 2.46 0.36 -8.54
N PRO A 64 3.44 -0.56 -8.68
CA PRO A 64 4.79 -0.19 -9.10
C PRO A 64 4.85 0.49 -10.47
N HIS A 65 3.94 0.15 -11.38
CA HIS A 65 3.69 0.86 -12.64
C HIS A 65 2.28 0.61 -13.17
N GLY A 66 1.88 1.34 -14.22
CA GLY A 66 0.56 1.20 -14.88
C GLY A 66 0.41 0.01 -15.85
N GLY A 67 1.50 -0.69 -16.18
CA GLY A 67 1.48 -1.90 -17.01
C GLY A 67 1.00 -3.17 -16.27
N ASN A 68 1.13 -4.32 -16.91
CA ASN A 68 0.70 -5.60 -16.34
C ASN A 68 1.81 -6.21 -15.49
N LEU A 69 1.68 -6.14 -14.16
CA LEU A 69 2.71 -6.59 -13.21
C LEU A 69 3.01 -8.10 -13.25
N PHE A 70 2.08 -8.93 -13.72
CA PHE A 70 2.32 -10.36 -13.88
C PHE A 70 3.30 -10.62 -15.04
N ARG A 71 3.14 -9.88 -16.15
CA ARG A 71 3.99 -10.01 -17.33
C ARG A 71 5.27 -9.18 -17.24
N GLU A 72 5.17 -8.00 -16.65
CA GLU A 72 6.20 -6.99 -16.52
C GLU A 72 6.54 -6.83 -15.03
N LYS A 73 7.23 -7.82 -14.47
CA LYS A 73 7.56 -7.84 -13.05
C LYS A 73 8.58 -6.76 -12.71
N VAL A 74 8.51 -6.22 -11.49
CA VAL A 74 9.53 -5.28 -10.97
C VAL A 74 10.43 -5.97 -9.96
N ARG A 75 11.70 -5.56 -9.87
CA ARG A 75 12.59 -6.05 -8.82
C ARG A 75 12.12 -5.56 -7.46
N GLY A 76 12.18 -6.45 -6.46
CA GLY A 76 11.77 -6.15 -5.10
C GLY A 76 12.55 -6.96 -4.08
N ALA A 77 12.60 -6.46 -2.86
CA ALA A 77 13.25 -7.12 -1.73
C ALA A 77 12.47 -6.86 -0.44
N ILE A 78 12.61 -7.76 0.52
CA ILE A 78 11.95 -7.66 1.82
C ILE A 78 12.99 -7.78 2.93
N HIS A 79 12.87 -6.92 3.94
CA HIS A 79 13.63 -7.00 5.16
C HIS A 79 12.68 -6.97 6.36
N VAL A 80 12.79 -7.97 7.23
CA VAL A 80 11.97 -8.08 8.45
C VAL A 80 12.79 -7.61 9.64
N ILE A 81 12.52 -6.39 10.12
CA ILE A 81 13.16 -5.86 11.33
C ILE A 81 12.62 -6.59 12.57
N ASN A 82 11.30 -6.75 12.65
CA ASN A 82 10.62 -7.52 13.68
C ASN A 82 9.40 -8.24 13.07
N GLY A 83 9.26 -9.53 13.38
CA GLY A 83 8.27 -10.42 12.77
C GLY A 83 6.86 -10.38 13.37
N PHE A 84 6.53 -9.42 14.22
CA PHE A 84 5.20 -9.35 14.87
C PHE A 84 4.10 -8.77 13.96
N GLY A 85 4.12 -9.12 12.67
CA GLY A 85 3.17 -8.70 11.64
C GLY A 85 2.58 -9.89 10.90
N LYS A 86 1.56 -9.64 10.07
CA LYS A 86 0.97 -10.65 9.18
C LYS A 86 1.11 -10.10 7.77
N ALA A 87 1.96 -10.74 6.97
CA ALA A 87 2.23 -10.35 5.60
C ALA A 87 2.29 -11.60 4.73
N THR A 88 1.76 -11.49 3.51
CA THR A 88 1.72 -12.55 2.51
C THR A 88 2.72 -12.24 1.39
N GLY A 89 3.15 -13.26 0.64
CA GLY A 89 4.07 -13.09 -0.49
C GLY A 89 5.56 -12.95 -0.14
N ILE A 90 5.95 -13.00 1.14
CA ILE A 90 7.35 -12.81 1.57
C ILE A 90 8.29 -13.82 0.90
N ALA A 91 7.96 -15.12 1.01
CA ALA A 91 8.84 -16.19 0.53
C ALA A 91 9.14 -16.06 -0.97
N GLN A 92 8.13 -15.73 -1.78
CA GLN A 92 8.29 -15.59 -3.23
C GLN A 92 9.17 -14.39 -3.61
N VAL A 93 9.00 -13.25 -2.95
CA VAL A 93 9.86 -12.07 -3.21
C VAL A 93 11.29 -12.36 -2.79
N GLN A 94 11.51 -13.08 -1.69
CA GLN A 94 12.85 -13.47 -1.25
C GLN A 94 13.53 -14.47 -2.20
N GLU A 95 12.77 -15.43 -2.74
CA GLU A 95 13.27 -16.42 -3.68
C GLU A 95 13.56 -15.83 -5.07
N LEU A 96 12.59 -15.12 -5.64
CA LEU A 96 12.64 -14.67 -7.03
C LEU A 96 13.16 -13.24 -7.20
N GLY A 97 13.22 -12.45 -6.13
CA GLY A 97 13.68 -11.06 -6.16
C GLY A 97 12.76 -10.11 -6.95
N VAL A 98 11.49 -10.49 -7.14
CA VAL A 98 10.53 -9.75 -7.95
C VAL A 98 9.16 -9.62 -7.27
N ILE A 99 8.45 -8.55 -7.64
CA ILE A 99 7.05 -8.29 -7.29
C ILE A 99 6.25 -8.37 -8.59
N GLU A 100 5.17 -9.15 -8.56
CA GLU A 100 4.33 -9.45 -9.74
C GLU A 100 2.86 -9.04 -9.58
N THR A 101 2.54 -8.33 -8.50
CA THR A 101 1.19 -7.86 -8.16
C THR A 101 1.24 -6.44 -7.61
N PRO A 102 0.10 -5.72 -7.56
CA PRO A 102 -0.01 -4.54 -6.71
C PRO A 102 0.30 -4.87 -5.24
N ILE A 103 0.94 -3.95 -4.53
CA ILE A 103 1.21 -4.08 -3.09
C ILE A 103 -0.02 -3.56 -2.34
N VAL A 104 -0.61 -4.38 -1.48
CA VAL A 104 -1.82 -4.03 -0.73
C VAL A 104 -1.52 -3.93 0.76
N LEU A 105 -1.95 -2.83 1.37
CA LEU A 105 -1.84 -2.54 2.80
C LEU A 105 -3.24 -2.45 3.42
N THR A 106 -3.47 -3.16 4.51
CA THR A 106 -4.75 -3.18 5.24
C THR A 106 -4.51 -3.49 6.73
N ASN A 107 -5.58 -3.60 7.52
CA ASN A 107 -5.48 -4.00 8.92
C ASN A 107 -5.17 -5.50 9.08
N THR A 108 -4.65 -5.87 10.25
CA THR A 108 -4.16 -7.22 10.58
C THR A 108 -5.15 -8.35 10.29
N LEU A 109 -6.44 -8.16 10.55
CA LEU A 109 -7.44 -9.23 10.41
C LEU A 109 -8.09 -9.26 9.02
N SER A 110 -7.85 -8.25 8.19
CA SER A 110 -8.31 -8.18 6.81
C SER A 110 -7.28 -8.64 5.78
N VAL A 111 -6.13 -9.16 6.22
CA VAL A 111 -5.07 -9.67 5.31
C VAL A 111 -5.61 -10.79 4.40
N GLY A 112 -6.40 -11.73 4.94
CA GLY A 112 -7.02 -12.79 4.13
C GLY A 112 -7.96 -12.24 3.06
N THR A 113 -8.86 -11.33 3.44
CA THR A 113 -9.78 -10.68 2.48
C THR A 113 -9.03 -9.88 1.41
N ALA A 114 -7.96 -9.17 1.79
CA ALA A 114 -7.14 -8.43 0.83
C ALA A 114 -6.38 -9.36 -0.12
N TRP A 115 -5.93 -10.51 0.37
CA TRP A 115 -5.30 -11.55 -0.44
C TRP A 115 -6.28 -12.11 -1.47
N ASP A 116 -7.47 -12.53 -1.04
CA ASP A 116 -8.49 -13.10 -1.94
C ASP A 116 -8.89 -12.11 -3.03
N ALA A 117 -9.14 -10.85 -2.66
CA ALA A 117 -9.46 -9.78 -3.61
C ALA A 117 -8.30 -9.48 -4.58
N LEU A 118 -7.05 -9.56 -4.12
CA LEU A 118 -5.89 -9.40 -4.97
C LEU A 118 -5.73 -10.57 -5.95
N CYS A 119 -5.94 -11.81 -5.50
CA CYS A 119 -5.95 -12.98 -6.37
C CYS A 119 -7.04 -12.85 -7.45
N GLU A 120 -8.26 -12.49 -7.06
CA GLU A 120 -9.36 -12.25 -8.00
C GLU A 120 -9.01 -11.16 -9.03
N TYR A 121 -8.43 -10.04 -8.57
CA TYR A 121 -7.95 -8.98 -9.47
C TYR A 121 -6.89 -9.50 -10.45
N MET A 122 -5.93 -10.30 -9.98
CA MET A 122 -4.87 -10.83 -10.83
C MET A 122 -5.39 -11.85 -11.85
N LEU A 123 -6.31 -12.73 -11.45
CA LEU A 123 -6.96 -13.68 -12.37
C LEU A 123 -7.78 -12.95 -13.45
N LEU A 124 -8.56 -11.93 -13.06
CA LEU A 124 -9.34 -11.12 -14.00
C LEU A 124 -8.47 -10.40 -15.04
N LYS A 125 -7.25 -10.04 -14.67
CA LYS A 125 -6.30 -9.32 -15.54
C LYS A 125 -5.36 -10.23 -16.33
N ASN A 126 -5.34 -11.52 -16.03
CA ASN A 126 -4.40 -12.48 -16.60
C ASN A 126 -5.10 -13.83 -16.76
N GLU A 127 -5.76 -14.02 -17.90
CA GLU A 127 -6.51 -15.25 -18.22
C GLU A 127 -5.61 -16.50 -18.24
N GLU A 128 -4.30 -16.32 -18.45
CA GLU A 128 -3.31 -17.41 -18.46
C GLU A 128 -2.97 -17.99 -17.08
N ILE A 129 -3.36 -17.34 -15.98
CA ILE A 129 -3.03 -17.84 -14.64
C ILE A 129 -3.92 -19.03 -14.30
N GLY A 130 -3.30 -20.19 -14.09
CA GLY A 130 -3.99 -21.42 -13.66
C GLY A 130 -4.58 -22.26 -14.79
N THR A 131 -4.31 -21.90 -16.04
CA THR A 131 -4.57 -22.71 -17.25
C THR A 131 -3.33 -23.47 -17.68
#